data_AF-A0A7R9TUD4-F1
#
_entry.id   AF-A0A7R9TUD4-F1
#
_cell.length_a   1.000
_cell.length_b   1.000
_cell.length_c   1.000
_cell.angle_alpha   90.00
_cell.angle_beta   90.00
_cell.angle_gamma   90.00
#
_symmetry.space_group_name_H-M   'P 1'
#
loop_
_entity.id
_entity.type
_entity.pdbx_description
1 polymer ?
#
loop_
_entity_poly.entity_id
_entity_poly.type
_entity_poly.pdbx_seq_one_letter_code
_entity_poly.pdbx_strand_id
1 'polypeptide(L)'
;AATAAAAAGGDAAAQQGSGAQEGAARTNVPISEWGKGRVASADELPEEPGSAAAALSVRPDKPPRAIEREMADKLATMFRKSDKAEWSKLVGFSAEWTEISESFMMHLTDMVRETADPAEEALLLAMRRRLRRIDATLRESLDTIQAALDAAREKELESWVAQERALLTKDFFAFFQTYVSREEDEERQDALAGLLTDLLALCQAHDNLGEQEEAMIEAGAKLDLLLQGKSIQEMTDKLDEMGDNGEVDAAFMLTMAKAYAGAKESSMVRDEAKDVMAHLYFRAKENMAKNLPDEVRILRHLISIEDPLELRANLDDAFEPGETIDGWQSGVEGGKDYLSTTPARLLDCCDAVLTAFMQQRGGSMLSEAIPMMNPVTIDRVRNIHAMIQQHYAA
;
A
#
# COMPACT_ATOMS: atom_id res chain seq x y z
N ALA A 1 -25.95 -49.42 -29.57
CA ALA A 1 -25.99 -50.87 -29.28
C ALA A 1 -24.77 -51.19 -28.43
N ALA A 2 -25.02 -51.68 -27.22
CA ALA A 2 -24.03 -52.02 -26.22
C ALA A 2 -23.19 -53.24 -26.61
N THR A 3 -21.97 -53.31 -26.07
CA THR A 3 -21.20 -54.51 -25.67
C THR A 3 -19.87 -53.98 -25.12
N ALA A 4 -19.61 -53.88 -23.81
CA ALA A 4 -19.59 -54.87 -22.73
C ALA A 4 -18.45 -55.89 -22.87
N ALA A 5 -17.45 -55.79 -21.98
CA ALA A 5 -16.74 -56.87 -21.28
C ALA A 5 -15.65 -56.22 -20.40
N ALA A 6 -15.79 -56.16 -19.07
CA ALA A 6 -15.55 -57.25 -18.11
C ALA A 6 -14.04 -57.51 -17.89
N ALA A 7 -13.49 -57.75 -16.71
CA ALA A 7 -13.98 -57.79 -15.32
C ALA A 7 -12.77 -58.03 -14.40
N ALA A 8 -13.02 -57.87 -13.09
CA ALA A 8 -12.32 -58.49 -11.95
C ALA A 8 -10.88 -58.00 -11.61
N GLY A 9 -10.50 -57.78 -10.35
CA GLY A 9 -11.15 -58.00 -9.05
C GLY A 9 -10.09 -58.09 -7.94
N GLY A 10 -10.50 -57.86 -6.69
CA GLY A 10 -9.71 -58.09 -5.46
C GLY A 10 -9.02 -56.83 -4.92
N ASP A 11 -9.57 -56.02 -4.01
CA ASP A 11 -10.14 -56.23 -2.67
C ASP A 11 -9.10 -56.24 -1.53
N ALA A 12 -9.36 -55.34 -0.56
CA ALA A 12 -8.96 -55.28 0.84
C ALA A 12 -7.49 -55.05 1.28
N ALA A 13 -7.23 -53.84 1.83
CA ALA A 13 -7.04 -53.58 3.28
C ALA A 13 -5.80 -52.77 3.73
N ALA A 14 -6.10 -51.75 4.56
CA ALA A 14 -5.36 -51.28 5.74
C ALA A 14 -4.18 -50.28 5.60
N GLN A 15 -4.51 -49.01 5.88
CA GLN A 15 -4.06 -48.16 7.01
C GLN A 15 -2.58 -47.71 7.18
N GLN A 16 -2.47 -46.39 7.47
CA GLN A 16 -1.38 -45.60 8.08
C GLN A 16 -0.16 -45.32 7.17
N GLY A 17 0.37 -44.12 7.00
CA GLY A 17 0.16 -42.80 7.60
C GLY A 17 1.46 -41.97 7.41
N SER A 18 1.36 -40.64 7.42
CA SER A 18 2.46 -39.64 7.51
C SER A 18 3.28 -39.39 6.23
N GLY A 19 3.57 -38.16 5.80
CA GLY A 19 3.36 -36.88 6.46
C GLY A 19 3.64 -35.69 5.54
N ALA A 20 2.93 -34.61 5.86
CA ALA A 20 3.18 -33.19 5.64
C ALA A 20 4.32 -32.78 4.68
N GLN A 21 3.92 -32.21 3.55
CA GLN A 21 4.71 -31.24 2.81
C GLN A 21 3.77 -30.14 2.25
N GLU A 22 3.04 -29.48 3.15
CA GLU A 22 2.25 -28.28 2.85
C GLU A 22 2.71 -27.20 3.83
N GLY A 23 3.49 -26.24 3.33
CA GLY A 23 4.02 -25.17 4.17
C GLY A 23 5.19 -24.46 3.52
N ALA A 24 4.97 -23.82 2.37
CA ALA A 24 5.86 -22.77 1.84
C ALA A 24 5.29 -22.21 0.52
N ALA A 25 4.11 -21.60 0.56
CA ALA A 25 3.66 -20.68 -0.49
C ALA A 25 2.34 -20.05 -0.07
N ARG A 26 2.37 -18.80 0.39
CA ARG A 26 1.30 -17.78 0.37
C ARG A 26 1.55 -16.76 1.48
N THR A 27 2.51 -15.87 1.28
CA THR A 27 2.62 -14.63 2.05
C THR A 27 2.71 -13.46 1.09
N ASN A 28 1.60 -13.15 0.43
CA ASN A 28 1.44 -11.95 -0.41
C ASN A 28 0.83 -10.80 0.43
N VAL A 29 1.39 -10.55 1.63
CA VAL A 29 1.09 -9.33 2.38
C VAL A 29 2.18 -8.31 2.02
N PRO A 30 1.85 -7.11 1.50
CA PRO A 30 2.84 -6.10 1.23
C PRO A 30 3.57 -5.73 2.53
N ILE A 31 4.90 -5.88 2.52
CA ILE A 31 5.82 -5.63 3.66
C ILE A 31 5.71 -4.18 4.18
N SER A 32 5.18 -3.25 3.37
CA SER A 32 5.03 -1.84 3.72
C SER A 32 4.05 -1.57 4.87
N GLU A 33 3.03 -2.41 5.05
CA GLU A 33 2.04 -2.29 6.13
C GLU A 33 2.55 -2.76 7.51
N TRP A 34 3.79 -3.24 7.59
CA TRP A 34 4.30 -3.92 8.80
C TRP A 34 4.90 -2.96 9.84
N GLY A 35 4.89 -1.64 9.57
CA GLY A 35 5.51 -0.61 10.41
C GLY A 35 4.55 0.44 11.00
N LYS A 36 3.23 0.28 10.89
CA LYS A 36 2.24 1.25 11.40
C LYS A 36 1.27 0.58 12.38
N GLY A 37 1.73 0.29 13.59
CA GLY A 37 0.90 -0.32 14.63
C GLY A 37 1.30 0.12 16.04
N ARG A 38 0.92 1.33 16.44
CA ARG A 38 0.87 1.67 17.87
C ARG A 38 -0.44 1.06 18.41
N VAL A 39 -0.36 -0.10 19.05
CA VAL A 39 -1.51 -0.69 19.76
C VAL A 39 -1.65 0.05 21.09
N ALA A 40 -2.53 1.05 21.12
CA ALA A 40 -2.90 1.72 22.37
C ALA A 40 -3.72 0.76 23.24
N SER A 41 -3.34 0.63 24.51
CA SER A 41 -4.08 -0.12 25.53
C SER A 41 -5.34 0.65 25.94
N ALA A 42 -6.46 -0.04 26.05
CA ALA A 42 -7.80 0.53 26.16
C ALA A 42 -8.24 1.00 27.57
N ASP A 43 -7.34 1.48 28.43
CA ASP A 43 -7.77 1.93 29.78
C ASP A 43 -7.11 3.20 30.32
N GLU A 44 -6.59 4.03 29.43
CA GLU A 44 -6.45 5.46 29.71
C GLU A 44 -7.16 6.19 28.58
N LEU A 45 -8.21 6.95 28.91
CA LEU A 45 -8.66 8.06 28.08
C LEU A 45 -7.82 9.30 28.48
N PRO A 46 -6.66 9.56 27.87
CA PRO A 46 -6.25 10.94 27.68
C PRO A 46 -6.94 11.45 26.41
N GLU A 47 -7.31 12.72 26.41
CA GLU A 47 -7.89 13.38 25.24
C GLU A 47 -7.04 13.11 23.99
N GLU A 48 -7.74 12.77 22.89
CA GLU A 48 -7.23 12.60 21.54
C GLU A 48 -5.98 13.46 21.27
N PRO A 49 -4.78 12.87 21.13
CA PRO A 49 -3.71 13.59 20.45
C PRO A 49 -4.13 13.60 18.99
N GLY A 50 -4.65 14.73 18.52
CA GLY A 50 -4.99 14.95 17.11
C GLY A 50 -3.86 14.46 16.22
N SER A 51 -4.06 13.29 15.60
CA SER A 51 -3.04 12.63 14.81
C SER A 51 -2.64 13.54 13.66
N ALA A 52 -1.37 13.94 13.61
CA ALA A 52 -0.81 14.79 12.55
C ALA A 52 -1.11 14.25 11.12
N ALA A 53 -1.35 12.94 10.98
CA ALA A 53 -1.78 12.29 9.74
C ALA A 53 -3.17 12.74 9.24
N ALA A 54 -4.10 13.09 10.13
CA ALA A 54 -5.44 13.55 9.79
C ALA A 54 -5.47 14.96 9.17
N ALA A 55 -4.37 15.74 9.31
CA ALA A 55 -4.26 17.11 8.83
C ALA A 55 -3.34 17.30 7.60
N LEU A 56 -2.61 16.26 7.18
CA LEU A 56 -1.71 16.30 6.03
C LEU A 56 -2.48 16.65 4.73
N SER A 57 -2.20 17.83 4.19
CA SER A 57 -2.70 18.29 2.90
C SER A 57 -1.52 18.68 2.03
N VAL A 58 -1.57 18.29 0.77
CA VAL A 58 -0.61 18.65 -0.29
C VAL A 58 -1.17 19.79 -1.16
N ARG A 59 -2.44 20.14 -0.95
CA ARG A 59 -3.06 21.30 -1.60
C ARG A 59 -2.33 22.58 -1.16
N PRO A 60 -2.21 23.58 -2.05
CA PRO A 60 -1.60 24.85 -1.68
C PRO A 60 -2.38 25.49 -0.53
N ASP A 61 -1.72 25.61 0.63
CA ASP A 61 -2.26 26.26 1.83
C ASP A 61 -2.46 27.77 1.63
N LYS A 62 -1.74 28.36 0.65
CA LYS A 62 -1.77 29.79 0.37
C LYS A 62 -2.34 30.09 -1.01
N PRO A 63 -3.10 31.19 -1.16
CA PRO A 63 -3.61 31.62 -2.44
C PRO A 63 -2.47 32.01 -3.40
N PRO A 64 -2.73 32.03 -4.73
CA PRO A 64 -1.77 32.47 -5.72
C PRO A 64 -1.15 33.82 -5.33
N ARG A 65 0.18 33.89 -5.32
CA ARG A 65 0.93 35.06 -4.91
C ARG A 65 1.50 35.75 -6.14
N ALA A 66 1.37 37.08 -6.16
CA ALA A 66 2.05 37.90 -7.16
C ALA A 66 3.57 37.84 -6.89
N ILE A 67 4.33 37.46 -7.92
CA ILE A 67 5.79 37.53 -7.89
C ILE A 67 6.25 38.95 -8.22
N GLU A 68 7.28 39.42 -7.52
CA GLU A 68 7.93 40.69 -7.85
C GLU A 68 8.63 40.59 -9.21
N ARG A 69 8.53 41.65 -10.03
CA ARG A 69 9.03 41.66 -11.41
C ARG A 69 10.51 41.26 -11.52
N GLU A 70 11.35 41.72 -10.59
CA GLU A 70 12.78 41.37 -10.54
C GLU A 70 13.03 39.88 -10.27
N MET A 71 12.18 39.25 -9.45
CA MET A 71 12.26 37.82 -9.16
C MET A 71 11.77 37.00 -10.37
N ALA A 72 10.74 37.47 -11.06
CA ALA A 72 10.28 36.89 -12.32
C ALA A 72 11.37 36.92 -13.40
N ASP A 73 12.08 38.04 -13.53
CA ASP A 73 13.18 38.19 -14.49
C ASP A 73 14.37 37.27 -14.16
N LYS A 74 14.67 37.07 -12.87
CA LYS A 74 15.66 36.09 -12.40
C LYS A 74 15.23 34.65 -12.73
N LEU A 75 13.97 34.29 -12.50
CA LEU A 75 13.45 32.97 -12.87
C LEU A 75 13.50 32.76 -14.39
N ALA A 76 13.11 33.75 -15.19
CA ALA A 76 13.18 33.70 -16.63
C ALA A 76 14.63 33.51 -17.13
N THR A 77 15.59 34.21 -16.53
CA THR A 77 17.02 34.02 -16.85
C THR A 77 17.56 32.66 -16.41
N MET A 78 17.08 32.11 -15.29
CA MET A 78 17.43 30.74 -14.89
C MET A 78 16.90 29.71 -15.89
N PHE A 79 15.62 29.77 -16.28
CA PHE A 79 15.05 28.86 -17.28
C PHE A 79 15.68 28.99 -18.67
N ARG A 80 16.18 30.18 -19.03
CA ARG A 80 16.95 30.39 -20.27
C ARG A 80 18.31 29.68 -20.25
N LYS A 81 18.94 29.58 -19.07
CA LYS A 81 20.29 29.00 -18.90
C LYS A 81 20.24 27.50 -18.61
N SER A 82 19.20 27.01 -17.95
CA SER A 82 19.04 25.60 -17.62
C SER A 82 18.60 24.78 -18.81
N ASP A 83 18.96 23.49 -18.81
CA ASP A 83 18.50 22.59 -19.85
C ASP A 83 17.00 22.33 -19.70
N LYS A 84 16.32 22.17 -20.83
CA LYS A 84 14.88 21.91 -20.91
C LYS A 84 14.48 20.63 -20.15
N ALA A 85 15.38 19.66 -20.04
CA ALA A 85 15.19 18.43 -19.28
C ALA A 85 15.19 18.68 -17.75
N GLU A 86 15.85 19.73 -17.27
CA GLU A 86 15.96 20.06 -15.84
C GLU A 86 14.78 20.90 -15.34
N TRP A 87 13.99 21.49 -16.24
CA TRP A 87 12.88 22.36 -15.88
C TRP A 87 11.86 21.66 -14.98
N SER A 88 11.56 20.38 -15.23
CA SER A 88 10.63 19.60 -14.39
C SER A 88 11.17 19.40 -12.98
N LYS A 89 12.48 19.19 -12.84
CA LYS A 89 13.13 19.05 -11.53
C LYS A 89 13.11 20.38 -10.78
N LEU A 90 13.53 21.46 -11.43
CA LEU A 90 13.54 22.81 -10.83
C LEU A 90 12.15 23.22 -10.33
N VAL A 91 11.11 22.92 -11.11
CA VAL A 91 9.72 23.17 -10.72
C VAL A 91 9.31 22.28 -9.55
N GLY A 92 9.62 20.99 -9.58
CA GLY A 92 9.27 20.05 -8.50
C GLY A 92 9.96 20.34 -7.16
N PHE A 93 11.20 20.82 -7.18
CA PHE A 93 11.94 21.19 -5.95
C PHE A 93 11.48 22.52 -5.34
N SER A 94 10.84 23.39 -6.10
CA SER A 94 10.42 24.70 -5.60
C SER A 94 9.18 24.58 -4.73
N ALA A 95 9.30 24.93 -3.45
CA ALA A 95 8.19 24.97 -2.49
C ALA A 95 7.11 25.97 -2.90
N GLU A 96 7.52 27.11 -3.44
CA GLU A 96 6.63 28.23 -3.76
C GLU A 96 6.04 28.14 -5.17
N TRP A 97 6.46 27.17 -6.00
CA TRP A 97 6.07 27.12 -7.42
C TRP A 97 4.56 27.13 -7.61
N THR A 98 3.82 26.35 -6.81
CA THR A 98 2.36 26.27 -6.88
C THR A 98 1.67 27.60 -6.58
N GLU A 99 2.29 28.46 -5.75
CA GLU A 99 1.79 29.80 -5.41
C GLU A 99 2.12 30.83 -6.51
N ILE A 100 3.31 30.72 -7.12
CA ILE A 100 3.85 31.75 -8.01
C ILE A 100 3.65 31.47 -9.50
N SER A 101 3.33 30.24 -9.90
CA SER A 101 3.39 29.81 -11.30
C SER A 101 2.45 30.61 -12.19
N GLU A 102 1.23 30.93 -11.74
CA GLU A 102 0.29 31.75 -12.50
C GLU A 102 0.83 33.16 -12.78
N SER A 103 1.36 33.80 -11.73
CA SER A 103 1.96 35.14 -11.83
C SER A 103 3.18 35.15 -12.76
N PHE A 104 4.03 34.11 -12.68
CA PHE A 104 5.17 33.97 -13.58
C PHE A 104 4.75 33.75 -15.04
N MET A 105 3.69 32.97 -15.30
CA MET A 105 3.16 32.77 -16.65
C MET A 105 2.55 34.05 -17.24
N MET A 106 1.96 34.90 -16.40
CA MET A 106 1.51 36.24 -16.79
C MET A 106 2.70 37.13 -17.13
N HIS A 107 3.74 37.14 -16.30
CA HIS A 107 4.97 37.89 -16.57
C HIS A 107 5.61 37.51 -17.91
N LEU A 108 5.70 36.20 -18.23
CA LEU A 108 6.18 35.75 -19.54
C LEU A 108 5.29 36.25 -20.70
N THR A 109 4.00 36.43 -20.45
CA THR A 109 3.07 36.97 -21.46
C THR A 109 3.28 38.47 -21.66
N ASP A 110 3.59 39.20 -20.60
CA ASP A 110 3.89 40.64 -20.70
C ASP A 110 5.25 40.87 -21.36
N MET A 111 6.28 40.05 -21.05
CA MET A 111 7.56 40.08 -21.77
C MET A 111 7.39 39.84 -23.28
N VAL A 112 6.51 38.90 -23.67
CA VAL A 112 6.18 38.66 -25.09
C VAL A 112 5.57 39.88 -25.76
N ARG A 113 4.73 40.65 -25.04
CA ARG A 113 4.10 41.88 -25.56
C ARG A 113 5.09 43.04 -25.68
N GLU A 114 6.07 43.10 -24.81
CA GLU A 114 7.07 44.17 -24.76
C GLU A 114 8.25 43.91 -25.73
N THR A 115 8.48 42.66 -26.12
CA THR A 115 9.58 42.26 -27.00
C THR A 115 9.28 42.54 -28.47
N ALA A 116 10.18 43.22 -29.16
CA ALA A 116 10.10 43.48 -30.60
C ALA A 116 10.93 42.50 -31.45
N ASP A 117 11.79 41.68 -30.83
CA ASP A 117 12.60 40.66 -31.50
C ASP A 117 11.78 39.37 -31.73
N PRO A 118 11.53 38.96 -32.99
CA PRO A 118 10.79 37.73 -33.29
C PRO A 118 11.45 36.45 -32.74
N ALA A 119 12.78 36.44 -32.59
CA ALA A 119 13.49 35.27 -32.06
C ALA A 119 13.26 35.11 -30.54
N GLU A 120 13.33 36.22 -29.80
CA GLU A 120 13.05 36.23 -28.36
C GLU A 120 11.56 35.99 -28.07
N GLU A 121 10.65 36.53 -28.89
CA GLU A 121 9.21 36.25 -28.82
C GLU A 121 8.93 34.74 -28.94
N ALA A 122 9.50 34.09 -29.96
CA ALA A 122 9.34 32.66 -30.18
C ALA A 122 9.87 31.81 -28.99
N LEU A 123 11.01 32.21 -28.41
CA LEU A 123 11.60 31.55 -27.25
C LEU A 123 10.69 31.66 -26.01
N LEU A 124 10.20 32.86 -25.71
CA LEU A 124 9.33 33.10 -24.56
C LEU A 124 7.99 32.34 -24.69
N LEU A 125 7.40 32.32 -25.88
CA LEU A 125 6.20 31.54 -26.16
C LEU A 125 6.43 30.03 -26.00
N ALA A 126 7.56 29.51 -26.48
CA ALA A 126 7.92 28.11 -26.31
C ALA A 126 8.14 27.76 -24.83
N MET A 127 8.80 28.64 -24.08
CA MET A 127 9.04 28.50 -22.64
C MET A 127 7.71 28.47 -21.87
N ARG A 128 6.82 29.44 -22.10
CA ARG A 128 5.49 29.49 -21.47
C ARG A 128 4.68 28.22 -21.75
N ARG A 129 4.66 27.75 -23.00
CA ARG A 129 3.93 26.53 -23.38
C ARG A 129 4.48 25.30 -22.67
N ARG A 130 5.80 25.15 -22.59
CA ARG A 130 6.43 24.00 -21.93
C ARG A 130 6.24 24.04 -20.42
N LEU A 131 6.47 25.18 -19.78
CA LEU A 131 6.26 25.34 -18.35
C LEU A 131 4.80 25.09 -17.97
N ARG A 132 3.82 25.51 -18.78
CA ARG A 132 2.40 25.18 -18.51
C ARG A 132 2.12 23.68 -18.52
N ARG A 133 2.78 22.92 -19.39
CA ARG A 133 2.64 21.46 -19.40
C ARG A 133 3.25 20.86 -18.14
N ILE A 134 4.46 21.28 -17.77
CA ILE A 134 5.13 20.83 -16.55
C ILE A 134 4.28 21.15 -15.32
N ASP A 135 3.77 22.37 -15.24
CA ASP A 135 2.91 22.86 -14.16
C ASP A 135 1.54 22.13 -14.10
N ALA A 136 0.99 21.73 -15.25
CA ALA A 136 -0.20 20.87 -15.28
C ALA A 136 0.09 19.46 -14.74
N THR A 137 1.15 18.81 -15.21
CA THR A 137 1.58 17.48 -14.72
C THR A 137 1.94 17.51 -13.22
N LEU A 138 2.55 18.60 -12.77
CA LEU A 138 2.83 18.83 -11.35
C LEU A 138 1.54 18.84 -10.52
N ARG A 139 0.55 19.64 -10.91
CA ARG A 139 -0.72 19.72 -10.18
C ARG A 139 -1.46 18.40 -10.19
N GLU A 140 -1.51 17.73 -11.34
CA GLU A 140 -2.08 16.39 -11.45
C GLU A 140 -1.42 15.41 -10.48
N SER A 141 -0.09 15.41 -10.41
CA SER A 141 0.65 14.55 -9.47
C SER A 141 0.36 14.90 -8.00
N LEU A 142 0.25 16.19 -7.66
CA LEU A 142 -0.13 16.64 -6.32
C LEU A 142 -1.56 16.23 -5.95
N ASP A 143 -2.50 16.35 -6.89
CA ASP A 143 -3.88 15.90 -6.71
C ASP A 143 -3.95 14.39 -6.52
N THR A 144 -3.14 13.61 -7.26
CA THR A 144 -3.02 12.16 -7.06
C THR A 144 -2.43 11.81 -5.69
N ILE A 145 -1.42 12.54 -5.20
CA ILE A 145 -0.89 12.34 -3.83
C ILE A 145 -1.97 12.65 -2.79
N GLN A 146 -2.73 13.74 -2.99
CA GLN A 146 -3.83 14.09 -2.09
C GLN A 146 -4.92 13.01 -2.07
N ALA A 147 -5.31 12.50 -3.24
CA ALA A 147 -6.28 11.41 -3.33
C ALA A 147 -5.77 10.14 -2.63
N ALA A 148 -4.48 9.82 -2.76
CA ALA A 148 -3.87 8.70 -2.05
C ALA A 148 -3.86 8.91 -0.52
N LEU A 149 -3.60 10.13 -0.04
CA LEU A 149 -3.69 10.47 1.38
C LEU A 149 -5.12 10.29 1.90
N ASP A 150 -6.11 10.76 1.15
CA ASP A 150 -7.52 10.64 1.53
C ASP A 150 -7.97 9.17 1.53
N ALA A 151 -7.58 8.38 0.53
CA ALA A 151 -7.83 6.93 0.50
C ALA A 151 -7.15 6.18 1.65
N ALA A 152 -5.93 6.58 2.04
CA ALA A 152 -5.24 6.01 3.19
C ALA A 152 -5.98 6.32 4.51
N ARG A 153 -6.56 7.51 4.66
CA ARG A 153 -7.39 7.87 5.83
C ARG A 153 -8.65 7.02 5.92
N GLU A 154 -9.26 6.74 4.79
CA GLU A 154 -10.45 5.88 4.69
C GLU A 154 -10.11 4.38 4.79
N LYS A 155 -8.83 4.00 4.86
CA LYS A 155 -8.34 2.60 4.82
C LYS A 155 -8.74 1.85 3.54
N GLU A 156 -8.83 2.60 2.44
CA GLU A 156 -9.26 2.17 1.11
C GLU A 156 -8.15 2.30 0.05
N LEU A 157 -6.89 2.35 0.50
CA LEU A 157 -5.75 2.54 -0.38
C LEU A 157 -5.65 1.44 -1.44
N GLU A 158 -5.99 0.19 -1.09
CA GLU A 158 -5.90 -0.94 -2.02
C GLU A 158 -6.93 -0.86 -3.14
N SER A 159 -8.17 -0.47 -2.82
CA SER A 159 -9.23 -0.23 -3.81
C SER A 159 -8.91 0.95 -4.70
N TRP A 160 -8.35 2.02 -4.12
CA TRP A 160 -7.93 3.19 -4.88
C TRP A 160 -6.80 2.85 -5.87
N VAL A 161 -5.76 2.15 -5.42
CA VAL A 161 -4.65 1.72 -6.29
C VAL A 161 -5.14 0.78 -7.39
N ALA A 162 -6.09 -0.12 -7.10
CA ALA A 162 -6.63 -1.06 -8.08
C ALA A 162 -7.34 -0.35 -9.25
N GLN A 163 -7.86 0.84 -9.01
CA GLN A 163 -8.52 1.68 -10.00
C GLN A 163 -7.55 2.66 -10.68
N GLU A 164 -6.82 3.43 -9.88
CA GLU A 164 -5.95 4.53 -10.34
C GLU A 164 -4.55 4.08 -10.75
N ARG A 165 -4.34 2.76 -10.92
CA ARG A 165 -3.06 2.17 -11.31
C ARG A 165 -2.43 2.87 -12.52
N ALA A 166 -3.23 3.34 -13.47
CA ALA A 166 -2.74 4.03 -14.67
C ALA A 166 -2.02 5.36 -14.38
N LEU A 167 -2.41 6.07 -13.32
CA LEU A 167 -1.79 7.34 -12.90
C LEU A 167 -0.45 7.13 -12.19
N LEU A 168 -0.26 5.96 -11.56
CA LEU A 168 0.89 5.59 -10.74
C LEU A 168 2.08 5.15 -11.61
N THR A 169 2.65 6.11 -12.33
CA THR A 169 3.78 5.92 -13.25
C THR A 169 5.14 6.14 -12.57
N LYS A 170 6.22 5.74 -13.25
CA LYS A 170 7.60 6.01 -12.78
C LYS A 170 7.87 7.50 -12.53
N ASP A 171 7.34 8.36 -13.39
CA ASP A 171 7.50 9.81 -13.28
C ASP A 171 6.74 10.37 -12.06
N PHE A 172 5.55 9.83 -11.77
CA PHE A 172 4.80 10.15 -10.56
C PHE A 172 5.59 9.78 -9.30
N PHE A 173 6.14 8.56 -9.22
CA PHE A 173 6.90 8.12 -8.05
C PHE A 173 8.19 8.93 -7.85
N ALA A 174 8.90 9.27 -8.93
CA ALA A 174 10.08 10.14 -8.87
C ALA A 174 9.72 11.55 -8.38
N PHE A 175 8.57 12.07 -8.82
CA PHE A 175 8.05 13.35 -8.33
C PHE A 175 7.66 13.26 -6.85
N PHE A 176 6.89 12.25 -6.44
CA PHE A 176 6.44 12.09 -5.06
C PHE A 176 7.63 11.97 -4.10
N GLN A 177 8.68 11.23 -4.48
CA GLN A 177 9.91 11.19 -3.70
C GLN A 177 10.60 12.56 -3.56
N THR A 178 10.64 13.33 -4.64
CA THR A 178 11.17 14.70 -4.60
C THR A 178 10.36 15.57 -3.64
N TYR A 179 9.03 15.39 -3.65
CA TYR A 179 8.12 16.06 -2.74
C TYR A 179 8.40 15.68 -1.27
N VAL A 180 8.53 14.38 -0.96
CA VAL A 180 8.87 13.89 0.40
C VAL A 180 10.22 14.45 0.87
N SER A 181 11.22 14.50 -0.02
CA SER A 181 12.56 14.99 0.31
C SER A 181 12.61 16.50 0.60
N ARG A 182 11.58 17.24 0.19
CA ARG A 182 11.44 18.68 0.41
C ARG A 182 10.74 18.99 1.74
N GLU A 183 10.00 18.03 2.30
CA GLU A 183 9.27 18.24 3.55
C GLU A 183 10.26 18.46 4.69
N GLU A 184 10.15 19.59 5.39
CA GLU A 184 11.06 19.97 6.48
C GLU A 184 10.62 19.38 7.83
N ASP A 185 9.34 19.07 7.96
CA ASP A 185 8.76 18.44 9.15
C ASP A 185 9.00 16.93 9.09
N GLU A 186 9.80 16.42 10.04
CA GLU A 186 10.19 15.01 10.12
C GLU A 186 8.96 14.08 10.22
N GLU A 187 7.93 14.44 11.00
CA GLU A 187 6.73 13.61 11.17
C GLU A 187 5.93 13.53 9.86
N ARG A 188 5.81 14.66 9.16
CA ARG A 188 5.14 14.71 7.85
C ARG A 188 5.95 13.99 6.79
N GLN A 189 7.27 14.14 6.81
CA GLN A 189 8.18 13.45 5.91
C GLN A 189 8.05 11.94 6.07
N ASP A 190 8.07 11.44 7.30
CA ASP A 190 7.92 10.01 7.61
C ASP A 190 6.56 9.47 7.19
N ALA A 191 5.48 10.22 7.45
CA ALA A 191 4.15 9.85 7.00
C ALA A 191 4.04 9.73 5.47
N LEU A 192 4.59 10.70 4.73
CA LEU A 192 4.59 10.73 3.27
C LEU A 192 5.51 9.63 2.69
N ALA A 193 6.67 9.40 3.30
CA ALA A 193 7.58 8.30 2.93
C ALA A 193 6.92 6.93 3.14
N GLY A 194 6.16 6.79 4.24
CA GLY A 194 5.34 5.61 4.51
C GLY A 194 4.30 5.41 3.42
N LEU A 195 3.51 6.44 3.09
CA LEU A 195 2.50 6.37 2.02
C LEU A 195 3.13 6.01 0.66
N LEU A 196 4.27 6.64 0.31
CA LEU A 196 5.01 6.33 -0.90
C LEU A 196 5.40 4.84 -0.97
N THR A 197 5.86 4.29 0.16
CA THR A 197 6.22 2.88 0.28
C THR A 197 5.00 1.97 0.12
N ASP A 198 3.89 2.33 0.75
CA ASP A 198 2.62 1.60 0.67
C ASP A 198 2.09 1.54 -0.77
N LEU A 199 2.07 2.69 -1.47
CA LEU A 199 1.66 2.77 -2.86
C LEU A 199 2.53 1.93 -3.79
N LEU A 200 3.85 1.98 -3.63
CA LEU A 200 4.78 1.17 -4.44
C LEU A 200 4.53 -0.33 -4.25
N ALA A 201 4.37 -0.77 -3.02
CA ALA A 201 4.12 -2.18 -2.70
C ALA A 201 2.78 -2.65 -3.28
N LEU A 202 1.73 -1.83 -3.16
CA LEU A 202 0.41 -2.13 -3.73
C LEU A 202 0.43 -2.15 -5.25
N CYS A 203 1.13 -1.23 -5.92
CA CYS A 203 1.27 -1.25 -7.38
C CYS A 203 1.97 -2.51 -7.87
N GLN A 204 3.04 -2.94 -7.20
CA GLN A 204 3.75 -4.16 -7.56
C GLN A 204 2.90 -5.41 -7.33
N ALA A 205 2.20 -5.49 -6.20
CA ALA A 205 1.28 -6.58 -5.93
C ALA A 205 0.17 -6.63 -6.99
N HIS A 206 -0.39 -5.48 -7.36
CA HIS A 206 -1.38 -5.35 -8.41
C HIS A 206 -0.83 -5.86 -9.77
N ASP A 207 0.36 -5.43 -10.17
CA ASP A 207 0.98 -5.82 -11.44
C ASP A 207 1.28 -7.33 -11.48
N ASN A 208 1.90 -7.85 -10.41
CA ASN A 208 2.24 -9.27 -10.31
C ASN A 208 1.00 -10.17 -10.33
N LEU A 209 -0.09 -9.76 -9.66
CA LEU A 209 -1.37 -10.49 -9.71
C LEU A 209 -2.05 -10.34 -11.07
N GLY A 210 -1.90 -9.19 -11.73
CA GLY A 210 -2.39 -8.97 -13.08
C GLY A 210 -1.76 -9.91 -14.11
N GLU A 211 -0.51 -10.34 -13.89
CA GLU A 211 0.17 -11.35 -14.71
C GLU A 211 -0.35 -12.78 -14.46
N GLN A 212 -1.03 -13.03 -13.33
CA GLN A 212 -1.61 -14.33 -12.97
C GLN A 212 -3.06 -14.47 -13.49
N GLU A 213 -3.21 -14.52 -14.81
CA GLU A 213 -4.51 -14.52 -15.48
C GLU A 213 -5.47 -15.61 -14.97
N GLU A 214 -4.99 -16.85 -14.80
CA GLU A 214 -5.81 -17.97 -14.31
C GLU A 214 -6.34 -17.73 -12.88
N ALA A 215 -5.49 -17.21 -11.98
CA ALA A 215 -5.87 -16.92 -10.60
C ALA A 215 -6.90 -15.78 -10.54
N MET A 216 -6.77 -14.77 -11.41
CA MET A 216 -7.73 -13.67 -11.51
C MET A 216 -9.09 -14.13 -12.08
N ILE A 217 -9.09 -15.07 -13.04
CA ILE A 217 -10.34 -15.66 -13.56
C ILE A 217 -11.05 -16.47 -12.47
N GLU A 218 -10.31 -17.29 -11.72
CA GLU A 218 -10.87 -18.07 -10.61
C GLU A 218 -11.43 -17.17 -9.50
N ALA A 219 -10.69 -16.12 -9.14
CA ALA A 219 -11.14 -15.09 -8.20
C ALA A 219 -12.44 -14.40 -8.65
N GLY A 220 -12.57 -14.08 -9.94
CA GLY A 220 -13.79 -13.54 -10.53
C GLY A 220 -14.97 -14.50 -10.40
N ALA A 221 -14.78 -15.78 -10.72
CA ALA A 221 -15.82 -16.80 -10.59
C ALA A 221 -16.26 -16.99 -9.12
N LYS A 222 -15.33 -16.93 -8.17
CA LYS A 222 -15.63 -16.96 -6.73
C LYS A 222 -16.46 -15.75 -6.30
N LEU A 223 -16.13 -14.56 -6.78
CA LEU A 223 -16.90 -13.35 -6.51
C LEU A 223 -18.32 -13.44 -7.08
N ASP A 224 -18.47 -13.90 -8.33
CA ASP A 224 -19.79 -14.10 -8.93
C ASP A 224 -20.64 -15.09 -8.13
N LEU A 225 -20.02 -16.17 -7.65
CA LEU A 225 -20.68 -17.17 -6.80
C LEU A 225 -21.03 -16.62 -5.41
N LEU A 226 -20.23 -15.70 -4.87
CA LEU A 226 -20.52 -14.99 -3.62
C LEU A 226 -21.76 -14.10 -3.80
N LEU A 227 -21.79 -13.30 -4.88
CA LEU A 227 -22.86 -12.33 -5.15
C LEU A 227 -24.21 -12.96 -5.56
N GLN A 228 -24.24 -14.26 -5.84
CA GLN A 228 -25.49 -15.01 -6.04
C GLN A 228 -26.29 -15.25 -4.75
N GLY A 229 -25.72 -14.94 -3.58
CA GLY A 229 -26.43 -15.03 -2.31
C GLY A 229 -27.69 -14.16 -2.28
N LYS A 230 -28.76 -14.67 -1.66
CA LYS A 230 -30.06 -13.97 -1.62
C LYS A 230 -30.15 -12.93 -0.52
N SER A 231 -29.20 -12.95 0.42
CA SER A 231 -29.14 -12.03 1.55
C SER A 231 -27.69 -11.69 1.89
N ILE A 232 -27.49 -10.52 2.51
CA ILE A 232 -26.16 -10.09 2.99
C ILE A 232 -25.58 -11.12 3.96
N GLN A 233 -26.41 -11.66 4.85
CA GLN A 233 -25.97 -12.67 5.82
C GLN A 233 -25.44 -13.93 5.12
N GLU A 234 -26.17 -14.47 4.14
CA GLU A 234 -25.74 -15.65 3.37
C GLU A 234 -24.42 -15.39 2.62
N MET A 235 -24.22 -14.17 2.10
CA MET A 235 -22.97 -13.79 1.46
C MET A 235 -21.83 -13.67 2.48
N THR A 236 -22.08 -13.04 3.63
CA THR A 236 -21.09 -12.91 4.71
C THR A 236 -20.68 -14.26 5.28
N ASP A 237 -21.63 -15.14 5.56
CA ASP A 237 -21.36 -16.49 6.08
C ASP A 237 -20.50 -17.28 5.09
N LYS A 238 -20.82 -17.20 3.80
CA LYS A 238 -20.04 -17.85 2.74
C LYS A 238 -18.65 -17.26 2.58
N LEU A 239 -18.50 -15.95 2.75
CA LEU A 239 -17.20 -15.29 2.75
C LEU A 239 -16.35 -15.73 3.96
N ASP A 240 -16.98 -15.93 5.11
CA ASP A 240 -16.30 -16.46 6.29
C ASP A 240 -15.83 -17.91 6.05
N GLU A 241 -16.69 -18.78 5.49
CA GLU A 241 -16.33 -20.14 5.07
C GLU A 241 -15.18 -20.18 4.04
N MET A 242 -15.21 -19.28 3.05
CA MET A 242 -14.12 -19.13 2.08
C MET A 242 -12.81 -18.73 2.75
N GLY A 243 -12.89 -17.87 3.78
CA GLY A 243 -11.77 -17.47 4.60
C GLY A 243 -11.13 -18.63 5.34
N ASP A 244 -11.94 -19.41 6.04
CA ASP A 244 -11.50 -20.58 6.82
C ASP A 244 -10.85 -21.65 5.93
N ASN A 245 -11.28 -21.75 4.67
CA ASN A 245 -10.70 -22.65 3.67
C ASN A 245 -9.45 -22.09 2.96
N GLY A 246 -9.01 -20.86 3.29
CA GLY A 246 -7.87 -20.21 2.66
C GLY A 246 -8.10 -19.80 1.20
N GLU A 247 -9.36 -19.61 0.80
CA GLU A 247 -9.77 -19.18 -0.54
C GLU A 247 -9.82 -17.65 -0.69
N VAL A 248 -9.78 -16.90 0.42
CA VAL A 248 -9.58 -15.44 0.45
C VAL A 248 -8.10 -15.14 0.25
N ASP A 249 -7.64 -15.32 -0.98
CA ASP A 249 -6.27 -15.06 -1.38
C ASP A 249 -6.08 -13.63 -1.96
N ALA A 250 -4.84 -13.28 -2.28
CA ALA A 250 -4.51 -11.95 -2.79
C ALA A 250 -5.19 -11.62 -4.13
N ALA A 251 -5.44 -12.63 -4.98
CA ALA A 251 -6.16 -12.45 -6.24
C ALA A 251 -7.66 -12.17 -6.01
N PHE A 252 -8.27 -12.89 -5.06
CA PHE A 252 -9.65 -12.63 -4.63
C PHE A 252 -9.79 -11.24 -4.01
N MET A 253 -8.87 -10.85 -3.13
CA MET A 253 -8.86 -9.50 -2.53
C MET A 253 -8.71 -8.39 -3.57
N LEU A 254 -7.84 -8.56 -4.57
CA LEU A 254 -7.72 -7.58 -5.65
C LEU A 254 -9.00 -7.49 -6.49
N THR A 255 -9.64 -8.62 -6.74
CA THR A 255 -10.91 -8.67 -7.48
C THR A 255 -12.04 -7.97 -6.70
N MET A 256 -12.12 -8.21 -5.38
CA MET A 256 -13.04 -7.51 -4.48
C MET A 256 -12.77 -6.00 -4.45
N ALA A 257 -11.51 -5.59 -4.38
CA ALA A 257 -11.10 -4.19 -4.38
C ALA A 257 -11.53 -3.47 -5.68
N LYS A 258 -11.33 -4.11 -6.84
CA LYS A 258 -11.79 -3.60 -8.15
C LYS A 258 -13.31 -3.50 -8.23
N ALA A 259 -14.02 -4.52 -7.75
CA ALA A 259 -15.48 -4.54 -7.76
C ALA A 259 -16.07 -3.46 -6.84
N TYR A 260 -15.48 -3.27 -5.65
CA TYR A 260 -15.86 -2.23 -4.71
C TYR A 260 -15.63 -0.82 -5.28
N ALA A 261 -14.43 -0.56 -5.81
CA ALA A 261 -14.09 0.71 -6.45
C ALA A 261 -15.06 1.04 -7.62
N GLY A 262 -15.30 0.07 -8.50
CA GLY A 262 -16.25 0.22 -9.60
C GLY A 262 -17.69 0.46 -9.15
N ALA A 263 -18.12 -0.17 -8.04
CA ALA A 263 -19.45 0.06 -7.47
C ALA A 263 -19.57 1.48 -6.85
N LYS A 264 -18.52 1.96 -6.15
CA LYS A 264 -18.48 3.28 -5.51
C LYS A 264 -18.68 4.39 -6.54
N GLU A 265 -17.94 4.35 -7.65
CA GLU A 265 -17.97 5.40 -8.69
C GLU A 265 -19.15 5.32 -9.64
N SER A 266 -19.70 4.14 -9.85
CA SER A 266 -20.80 3.98 -10.80
C SER A 266 -22.04 4.74 -10.33
N SER A 267 -22.52 5.66 -11.18
CA SER A 267 -23.81 6.32 -11.01
C SER A 267 -24.99 5.42 -11.38
N MET A 268 -24.72 4.24 -11.95
CA MET A 268 -25.73 3.28 -12.40
C MET A 268 -26.06 2.22 -11.33
N VAL A 269 -25.23 2.09 -10.30
CA VAL A 269 -25.43 1.15 -9.20
C VAL A 269 -26.27 1.83 -8.12
N ARG A 270 -27.31 1.12 -7.64
CA ARG A 270 -28.15 1.59 -6.53
C ARG A 270 -27.33 1.68 -5.25
N ASP A 271 -27.65 2.66 -4.40
CA ASP A 271 -26.92 2.87 -3.15
C ASP A 271 -26.89 1.62 -2.27
N GLU A 272 -27.97 0.82 -2.24
CA GLU A 272 -27.98 -0.43 -1.47
C GLU A 272 -26.97 -1.46 -1.98
N ALA A 273 -26.69 -1.49 -3.28
CA ALA A 273 -25.68 -2.40 -3.85
C ALA A 273 -24.25 -1.92 -3.55
N LYS A 274 -24.05 -0.60 -3.38
CA LYS A 274 -22.77 -0.04 -2.93
C LYS A 274 -22.49 -0.43 -1.48
N ASP A 275 -23.51 -0.32 -0.61
CA ASP A 275 -23.41 -0.72 0.79
C ASP A 275 -23.11 -2.20 0.96
N VAL A 276 -23.75 -3.06 0.15
CA VAL A 276 -23.48 -4.50 0.12
C VAL A 276 -22.02 -4.77 -0.28
N MET A 277 -21.54 -4.15 -1.36
CA MET A 277 -20.15 -4.36 -1.79
C MET A 277 -19.13 -3.82 -0.79
N ALA A 278 -19.42 -2.69 -0.15
CA ALA A 278 -18.60 -2.15 0.92
C ALA A 278 -18.51 -3.14 2.10
N HIS A 279 -19.65 -3.64 2.55
CA HIS A 279 -19.72 -4.61 3.65
C HIS A 279 -18.90 -5.86 3.35
N LEU A 280 -19.07 -6.46 2.17
CA LEU A 280 -18.33 -7.66 1.78
C LEU A 280 -16.83 -7.39 1.63
N TYR A 281 -16.43 -6.25 1.08
CA TYR A 281 -15.02 -5.89 0.94
C TYR A 281 -14.32 -5.74 2.30
N PHE A 282 -14.90 -4.96 3.22
CA PHE A 282 -14.32 -4.79 4.55
C PHE A 282 -14.34 -6.08 5.37
N ARG A 283 -15.38 -6.91 5.21
CA ARG A 283 -15.44 -8.23 5.84
C ARG A 283 -14.34 -9.16 5.30
N ALA A 284 -14.08 -9.15 3.99
CA ALA A 284 -13.00 -9.94 3.38
C ALA A 284 -11.63 -9.50 3.91
N LYS A 285 -11.42 -8.19 4.05
CA LYS A 285 -10.20 -7.61 4.64
C LYS A 285 -10.01 -8.03 6.11
N GLU A 286 -11.09 -8.01 6.89
CA GLU A 286 -11.10 -8.50 8.27
C GLU A 286 -10.78 -10.00 8.35
N ASN A 287 -11.39 -10.80 7.48
CA ASN A 287 -11.16 -12.24 7.41
C ASN A 287 -9.70 -12.56 7.03
N MET A 288 -9.16 -11.89 6.00
CA MET A 288 -7.76 -12.03 5.63
C MET A 288 -6.84 -11.67 6.80
N ALA A 289 -7.13 -10.60 7.54
CA ALA A 289 -6.35 -10.20 8.71
C ALA A 289 -6.38 -11.25 9.84
N LYS A 290 -7.52 -11.91 10.05
CA LYS A 290 -7.69 -12.98 11.06
C LYS A 290 -6.96 -14.26 10.69
N ASN A 291 -6.95 -14.60 9.40
CA ASN A 291 -6.34 -15.81 8.87
C ASN A 291 -4.85 -15.66 8.53
N LEU A 292 -4.20 -14.55 8.94
CA LEU A 292 -2.74 -14.45 8.92
C LEU A 292 -2.14 -15.46 9.90
N PRO A 293 -1.07 -16.18 9.52
CA PRO A 293 -0.34 -17.04 10.45
C PRO A 293 0.11 -16.27 11.70
N ASP A 294 0.05 -16.94 12.85
CA ASP A 294 0.39 -16.35 14.15
C ASP A 294 1.81 -15.78 14.16
N GLU A 295 2.75 -16.44 13.48
CA GLU A 295 4.14 -15.97 13.30
C GLU A 295 4.21 -14.59 12.62
N VAL A 296 3.38 -14.35 11.61
CA VAL A 296 3.35 -13.08 10.87
C VAL A 296 2.73 -11.97 11.74
N ARG A 297 1.70 -12.31 12.52
CA ARG A 297 1.05 -11.39 13.45
C ARG A 297 2.01 -10.97 14.57
N ILE A 298 2.73 -11.93 15.15
CA ILE A 298 3.77 -11.69 16.15
C ILE A 298 4.91 -10.86 15.55
N LEU A 299 5.43 -11.22 14.38
CA LEU A 299 6.50 -10.47 13.72
C LEU A 299 6.10 -9.02 13.42
N ARG A 300 4.85 -8.78 12.99
CA ARG A 300 4.30 -7.42 12.80
C ARG A 300 4.30 -6.61 14.10
N HIS A 301 3.92 -7.23 15.21
CA HIS A 301 3.96 -6.58 16.52
C HIS A 301 5.40 -6.24 16.93
N LEU A 302 6.32 -7.20 16.79
CA LEU A 302 7.74 -7.03 17.14
C LEU A 302 8.43 -5.91 16.34
N ILE A 303 8.11 -5.77 15.05
CA ILE A 303 8.66 -4.69 14.20
C ILE A 303 8.21 -3.31 14.68
N SER A 304 7.03 -3.22 15.31
CA SER A 304 6.46 -1.97 15.81
C SER A 304 7.11 -1.49 17.11
N ILE A 305 7.86 -2.36 17.80
CA ILE A 305 8.55 -2.03 19.06
C ILE A 305 9.90 -1.38 18.74
N GLU A 306 10.15 -0.20 19.31
CA GLU A 306 11.38 0.55 19.06
C GLU A 306 12.46 0.31 20.12
N ASP A 307 12.07 0.06 21.37
CA ASP A 307 13.01 -0.18 22.46
C ASP A 307 13.56 -1.63 22.40
N PRO A 308 14.89 -1.82 22.28
CA PRO A 308 15.50 -3.15 22.29
C PRO A 308 15.22 -4.00 23.53
N LEU A 309 14.98 -3.38 24.69
CA LEU A 309 14.66 -4.11 25.93
C LEU A 309 13.21 -4.60 25.92
N GLU A 310 12.28 -3.75 25.49
CA GLU A 310 10.86 -4.13 25.32
C GLU A 310 10.71 -5.19 24.23
N LEU A 311 11.48 -5.07 23.14
CA LEU A 311 11.49 -6.06 22.06
C LEU A 311 11.87 -7.44 22.57
N ARG A 312 12.88 -7.51 23.46
CA ARG A 312 13.32 -8.77 24.06
C ARG A 312 12.27 -9.36 25.00
N ALA A 313 11.65 -8.53 25.85
CA ALA A 313 10.57 -8.99 26.72
C ALA A 313 9.38 -9.54 25.91
N ASN A 314 9.00 -8.86 24.83
CA ASN A 314 7.93 -9.33 23.94
C ASN A 314 8.32 -10.58 23.13
N LEU A 315 9.61 -10.78 22.85
CA LEU A 315 10.12 -12.04 22.28
C LEU A 315 10.02 -13.18 23.30
N ASP A 316 10.40 -12.95 24.55
CA ASP A 316 10.23 -13.92 25.64
C ASP A 316 8.75 -14.29 25.81
N ASP A 317 7.86 -13.30 25.86
CA ASP A 317 6.41 -13.50 25.97
C ASP A 317 5.83 -14.25 24.74
N ALA A 318 6.35 -14.00 23.53
CA ALA A 318 5.92 -14.69 22.31
C ALA A 318 6.37 -16.17 22.25
N PHE A 319 7.42 -16.54 22.98
CA PHE A 319 7.94 -17.91 23.06
C PHE A 319 7.45 -18.67 24.29
N GLU A 320 6.88 -17.99 25.29
CA GLU A 320 6.18 -18.62 26.39
C GLU A 320 4.75 -19.00 25.94
N PRO A 321 4.40 -20.30 25.91
CA PRO A 321 3.02 -20.68 25.63
C PRO A 321 2.13 -20.18 26.77
N GLY A 322 1.33 -19.15 26.51
CA GLY A 322 0.31 -18.68 27.44
C GLY A 322 -0.68 -19.81 27.78
N GLU A 323 -1.31 -19.75 28.96
CA GLU A 323 -2.37 -20.70 29.31
C GLU A 323 -3.49 -20.60 28.28
N THR A 324 -3.64 -21.64 27.46
CA THR A 324 -4.79 -21.79 26.56
C THR A 324 -6.02 -21.88 27.44
N ILE A 325 -6.81 -20.80 27.52
CA ILE A 325 -8.14 -20.88 28.12
C ILE A 325 -9.00 -21.69 27.16
N ASP A 326 -9.06 -23.00 27.42
CA ASP A 326 -9.97 -23.92 26.76
C ASP A 326 -11.41 -23.53 27.14
N GLY A 327 -12.10 -22.89 26.20
CA GLY A 327 -13.54 -22.72 26.22
C GLY A 327 -14.06 -21.35 26.68
N TRP A 328 -15.00 -20.87 25.89
CA TRP A 328 -16.00 -19.81 26.15
C TRP A 328 -15.67 -18.38 25.67
N GLN A 329 -16.29 -18.08 24.53
CA GLN A 329 -16.77 -16.76 24.09
C GLN A 329 -15.72 -15.70 23.83
N SER A 330 -15.31 -15.64 22.55
CA SER A 330 -14.94 -14.40 21.86
C SER A 330 -16.10 -13.40 21.98
N GLY A 331 -16.06 -12.60 23.04
CA GLY A 331 -17.11 -11.67 23.45
C GLY A 331 -16.70 -10.81 24.63
N VAL A 332 -15.40 -10.71 24.93
CA VAL A 332 -14.86 -9.79 25.92
C VAL A 332 -14.16 -8.66 25.16
N GLU A 333 -14.73 -7.46 25.27
CA GLU A 333 -14.09 -6.21 24.87
C GLU A 333 -12.69 -6.16 25.51
N GLY A 334 -11.63 -6.18 24.69
CA GLY A 334 -10.25 -6.17 25.15
C GLY A 334 -9.48 -7.49 25.02
N GLY A 335 -9.84 -8.35 24.05
CA GLY A 335 -9.14 -9.59 23.74
C GLY A 335 -7.65 -9.40 23.46
N LYS A 336 -6.80 -9.66 24.47
CA LYS A 336 -5.40 -10.00 24.25
C LYS A 336 -5.37 -11.40 23.66
N ASP A 337 -5.27 -11.49 22.33
CA ASP A 337 -4.95 -12.75 21.66
C ASP A 337 -3.56 -13.19 22.17
N TYR A 338 -3.53 -14.22 23.03
CA TYR A 338 -2.29 -14.84 23.49
C TYR A 338 -1.70 -15.69 22.34
N LEU A 339 -1.12 -15.01 21.35
CA LEU A 339 -0.40 -15.64 20.25
C LEU A 339 0.97 -16.09 20.76
N SER A 340 1.24 -17.39 20.68
CA SER A 340 2.56 -17.95 21.00
C SER A 340 3.11 -18.68 19.78
N THR A 341 4.42 -18.63 19.59
CA THR A 341 5.11 -19.34 18.53
C THR A 341 6.39 -19.98 19.04
N THR A 342 7.08 -20.71 18.18
CA THR A 342 8.39 -21.30 18.49
C THR A 342 9.49 -20.49 17.81
N PRO A 343 10.69 -20.41 18.40
CA PRO A 343 11.82 -19.70 17.79
C PRO A 343 12.13 -20.14 16.36
N ALA A 344 12.00 -21.44 16.06
CA ALA A 344 12.22 -21.99 14.73
C ALA A 344 11.20 -21.47 13.69
N ARG A 345 9.90 -21.48 14.03
CA ARG A 345 8.85 -21.01 13.11
C ARG A 345 8.93 -19.50 12.87
N LEU A 346 9.30 -18.73 13.89
CA LEU A 346 9.50 -17.29 13.74
C LEU A 346 10.75 -16.96 12.89
N LEU A 347 11.82 -17.77 12.99
CA LEU A 347 12.99 -17.67 12.10
C LEU A 347 12.63 -17.98 10.65
N ASP A 348 11.93 -19.10 10.40
CA ASP A 348 11.46 -19.46 9.05
C ASP A 348 10.59 -18.35 8.45
N CYS A 349 9.74 -17.72 9.27
CA CYS A 349 8.94 -16.57 8.88
C CYS A 349 9.82 -15.35 8.53
N CYS A 350 10.85 -15.04 9.33
CA CYS A 350 11.79 -13.96 9.02
C CYS A 350 12.55 -14.24 7.70
N ASP A 351 13.00 -15.46 7.49
CA ASP A 351 13.71 -15.88 6.27
C ASP A 351 12.82 -15.82 5.03
N ALA A 352 11.56 -16.23 5.15
CA ALA A 352 10.58 -16.12 4.08
C ALA A 352 10.35 -14.65 3.68
N VAL A 353 10.25 -13.73 4.66
CA VAL A 353 10.07 -12.29 4.42
C VAL A 353 11.31 -11.66 3.78
N LEU A 354 12.50 -12.00 4.27
CA LEU A 354 13.76 -11.52 3.69
C LEU A 354 13.97 -12.06 2.27
N THR A 355 13.61 -13.31 2.01
CA THR A 355 13.69 -13.93 0.68
C THR A 355 12.70 -13.31 -0.29
N ALA A 356 11.45 -13.08 0.13
CA ALA A 356 10.43 -12.41 -0.66
C ALA A 356 10.89 -10.99 -1.06
N PHE A 357 11.48 -10.25 -0.13
CA PHE A 357 12.05 -8.94 -0.42
C PHE A 357 13.20 -9.00 -1.45
N MET A 358 14.10 -9.98 -1.35
CA MET A 358 15.19 -10.13 -2.32
C MET A 358 14.69 -10.55 -3.70
N GLN A 359 13.65 -11.38 -3.78
CA GLN A 359 13.02 -11.77 -5.05
C GLN A 359 12.28 -10.60 -5.71
N GLN A 360 11.65 -9.73 -4.91
CA GLN A 360 10.98 -8.52 -5.38
C GLN A 360 11.94 -7.54 -6.09
N ARG A 361 13.24 -7.56 -5.75
CA ARG A 361 14.28 -6.81 -6.48
C ARG A 361 14.52 -7.30 -7.91
N GLY A 362 14.08 -8.50 -8.28
CA GLY A 362 14.43 -9.17 -9.54
C GLY A 362 13.52 -8.91 -10.74
N GLY A 363 12.35 -8.27 -10.58
CA GLY A 363 11.37 -8.14 -11.67
C GLY A 363 10.56 -6.84 -11.61
N SER A 364 10.20 -6.30 -12.78
CA SER A 364 9.45 -5.05 -13.02
C SER A 364 10.25 -3.74 -13.04
N MET A 365 9.80 -2.77 -13.86
CA MET A 365 10.33 -1.40 -14.00
C MET A 365 10.31 -0.58 -12.69
N LEU A 366 9.59 -1.07 -11.68
CA LEU A 366 9.59 -0.55 -10.30
C LEU A 366 10.74 -1.10 -9.44
N SER A 367 11.49 -2.11 -9.91
CA SER A 367 12.68 -2.70 -9.26
C SER A 367 13.76 -1.65 -8.95
N GLU A 368 13.93 -0.66 -9.83
CA GLU A 368 14.92 0.41 -9.64
C GLU A 368 14.58 1.35 -8.48
N ALA A 369 13.32 1.39 -8.01
CA ALA A 369 12.89 2.18 -6.86
C ALA A 369 12.97 1.39 -5.52
N ILE A 370 13.19 0.08 -5.58
CA ILE A 370 13.26 -0.82 -4.39
C ILE A 370 14.49 -0.60 -3.50
N PRO A 371 15.67 -0.15 -3.96
CA PRO A 371 16.73 0.30 -3.06
C PRO A 371 16.29 1.45 -2.13
N MET A 372 15.16 2.09 -2.43
CA MET A 372 14.59 3.23 -1.71
C MET A 372 13.38 2.83 -0.84
N MET A 373 12.97 1.55 -0.86
CA MET A 373 11.92 1.02 0.02
C MET A 373 12.52 0.66 1.40
N ASN A 374 11.97 1.32 2.41
CA ASN A 374 12.23 1.22 3.85
C ASN A 374 13.38 0.27 4.29
N PRO A 375 14.64 0.74 4.28
CA PRO A 375 15.76 -0.01 4.84
C PRO A 375 15.54 -0.31 6.33
N VAL A 376 14.81 0.53 7.05
CA VAL A 376 14.59 0.42 8.50
C VAL A 376 13.77 -0.81 8.86
N THR A 377 12.66 -1.07 8.16
CA THR A 377 11.82 -2.27 8.44
C THR A 377 12.59 -3.56 8.20
N ILE A 378 13.41 -3.62 7.15
CA ILE A 378 14.18 -4.82 6.82
C ILE A 378 15.39 -4.97 7.73
N ASP A 379 16.03 -3.87 8.10
CA ASP A 379 17.07 -3.89 9.11
C ASP A 379 16.51 -4.28 10.48
N ARG A 380 15.27 -3.89 10.81
CA ARG A 380 14.55 -4.38 12.01
C ARG A 380 14.28 -5.88 11.92
N VAL A 381 13.79 -6.39 10.79
CA VAL A 381 13.60 -7.85 10.59
C VAL A 381 14.94 -8.60 10.69
N ARG A 382 16.03 -8.06 10.14
CA ARG A 382 17.39 -8.63 10.29
C ARG A 382 17.86 -8.62 11.74
N ASN A 383 17.58 -7.54 12.48
CA ASN A 383 17.93 -7.43 13.90
C ASN A 383 17.15 -8.43 14.74
N ILE A 384 15.84 -8.56 14.52
CA ILE A 384 14.98 -9.56 15.18
C ILE A 384 15.50 -10.97 14.86
N HIS A 385 15.75 -11.28 13.59
CA HIS A 385 16.31 -12.55 13.17
C HIS A 385 17.66 -12.85 13.85
N ALA A 386 18.58 -11.88 13.91
CA ALA A 386 19.86 -12.01 14.60
C ALA A 386 19.72 -12.22 16.11
N MET A 387 18.77 -11.52 16.76
CA MET A 387 18.48 -11.69 18.18
C MET A 387 17.92 -13.08 18.49
N ILE A 388 17.02 -13.58 17.65
CA ILE A 388 16.47 -14.94 17.80
C ILE A 388 17.59 -15.99 17.64
N GLN A 389 18.46 -15.83 16.63
CA GLN A 389 19.61 -16.71 16.44
C GLN A 389 20.63 -16.67 17.59
N GLN A 390 20.86 -15.52 18.21
CA GLN A 390 21.84 -15.39 19.30
C GLN A 390 21.33 -15.89 20.66
N HIS A 391 20.03 -15.76 20.91
CA HIS A 391 19.46 -16.01 22.24
C HIS A 391 18.58 -17.24 22.34
N TYR A 392 18.04 -17.75 21.23
CA TYR A 392 17.03 -18.83 21.24
C TYR A 392 17.30 -19.95 20.25
N ALA A 393 18.26 -19.82 19.32
CA ALA A 393 18.69 -20.93 18.48
C ALA A 393 19.70 -21.81 19.24
N ALA A 394 19.26 -23.02 19.60
CA ALA A 394 20.11 -24.11 20.07
C ALA A 394 20.19 -25.21 19.01
#